data_AF-A0A9Q0I7Y9-F1
#
_entry.id   AF-A0A9Q0I7Y9-F1
#
_cell.length_a   1.000
_cell.length_b   1.000
_cell.length_c   1.000
_cell.angle_alpha   90.00
_cell.angle_beta   90.00
_cell.angle_gamma   90.00
#
_symmetry.space_group_name_H-M   'P 1'
#
loop_
_entity.id
_entity.type
_entity.pdbx_description
1 polymer ?
#
loop_
_entity_poly.entity_id
_entity_poly.type
_entity_poly.pdbx_seq_one_letter_code
_entity_poly.pdbx_strand_id
1 'polypeptide(L)'
;MCSQPGHRPQEDWKSVQCWLGSFFMEGSLCSLASYPALAQHFREASEDDTRDSRERAQFKGLLSKLCSINFLKSLALMADVLTELKNLSEILQNRKTTLPKAHEIMTTYVKRIESFNRYPGQHAVDASQAEEVMEFKGEELRVGRSPIIDSAQFIRAVADNMKERLFTTTANRAQASVAANRKEAYNSLINQMAVLNPDNWDHDNPRFGDNEVRALCDVLHVNQQEAHLGFTEYKASGGRNIPNQMKKLLMAVDTLSPSNAACERGFSTMNNIRTEYRSKLTTTNAANLLFISSVGPPCRQWDPLPYVKTWLG
;
A
#
# COMPACT_ATOMS: atom_id res chain seq x y z
N MET A 1 23.06 -47.73 6.14
CA MET A 1 24.23 -47.00 5.64
C MET A 1 23.86 -46.49 4.25
N CYS A 2 23.74 -45.21 3.92
CA CYS A 2 24.12 -43.96 4.57
C CYS A 2 22.99 -42.93 4.46
N SER A 3 22.80 -42.18 5.53
CA SER A 3 22.07 -40.92 5.59
C SER A 3 22.91 -39.80 4.97
N GLN A 4 22.26 -38.78 4.38
CA GLN A 4 22.50 -37.34 4.59
C GLN A 4 21.58 -36.48 3.67
N PRO A 5 21.34 -35.19 4.01
CA PRO A 5 19.99 -34.61 4.06
C PRO A 5 19.82 -33.28 3.29
N GLY A 6 18.59 -32.75 3.32
CA GLY A 6 18.36 -31.33 3.56
C GLY A 6 18.25 -30.40 2.35
N HIS A 7 17.05 -30.26 1.79
CA HIS A 7 16.62 -29.02 1.14
C HIS A 7 15.59 -28.32 2.04
N ARG A 8 16.03 -27.20 2.66
CA ARG A 8 15.13 -26.23 3.29
C ARG A 8 14.49 -25.37 2.20
N PRO A 9 13.18 -25.05 2.29
CA PRO A 9 12.55 -24.11 1.36
C PRO A 9 12.97 -22.69 1.69
N GLN A 10 13.56 -22.02 0.70
CA GLN A 10 13.91 -20.61 0.73
C GLN A 10 12.86 -19.80 -0.04
N GLU A 11 11.60 -19.88 0.37
CA GLU A 11 10.51 -19.09 -0.18
C GLU A 11 9.50 -18.79 0.93
N ASP A 12 9.67 -17.68 1.66
CA ASP A 12 8.56 -17.10 2.43
C ASP A 12 8.75 -15.66 2.93
N TRP A 13 9.80 -14.95 2.52
CA TRP A 13 10.06 -13.60 3.03
C TRP A 13 9.30 -12.48 2.27
N LYS A 14 8.70 -12.76 1.11
CA LYS A 14 7.95 -11.77 0.32
C LYS A 14 6.49 -11.65 0.76
N SER A 15 5.85 -12.74 1.16
CA SER A 15 4.50 -12.71 1.76
C SER A 15 4.51 -12.09 3.15
N VAL A 16 5.60 -12.29 3.92
CA VAL A 16 5.78 -11.72 5.26
C VAL A 16 5.89 -10.20 5.24
N GLN A 17 6.42 -9.56 4.18
CA GLN A 17 6.50 -8.09 4.12
C GLN A 17 5.17 -7.39 3.80
N CYS A 18 4.26 -8.01 3.03
CA CYS A 18 2.90 -7.49 2.86
C CYS A 18 2.00 -7.83 4.05
N TRP A 19 2.21 -8.98 4.71
CA TRP A 19 1.48 -9.38 5.91
C TRP A 19 1.88 -8.59 7.16
N LEU A 20 3.18 -8.35 7.38
CA LEU A 20 3.66 -7.54 8.51
C LEU A 20 3.16 -6.09 8.42
N GLY A 21 2.92 -5.56 7.22
CA GLY A 21 2.30 -4.24 7.02
C GLY A 21 0.91 -4.18 7.66
N SER A 22 -0.04 -5.00 7.19
CA SER A 22 -1.40 -4.99 7.76
C SER A 22 -1.46 -5.45 9.21
N PHE A 23 -0.67 -6.44 9.62
CA PHE A 23 -0.67 -6.97 10.99
C PHE A 23 -0.03 -5.99 12.00
N PHE A 24 0.99 -5.23 11.60
CA PHE A 24 1.61 -4.20 12.44
C PHE A 24 0.81 -2.89 12.43
N MET A 25 0.11 -2.57 11.33
CA MET A 25 -0.82 -1.44 11.21
C MET A 25 -2.08 -1.65 12.06
N GLU A 26 -2.71 -2.83 11.97
CA GLU A 26 -3.77 -3.22 12.90
C GLU A 26 -3.21 -3.31 14.32
N GLY A 27 -2.05 -3.93 14.54
CA GLY A 27 -1.46 -4.07 15.88
C GLY A 27 -1.19 -2.74 16.59
N SER A 28 -0.68 -1.72 15.90
CA SER A 28 -0.32 -0.43 16.53
C SER A 28 -1.54 0.45 16.80
N LEU A 29 -2.48 0.53 15.86
CA LEU A 29 -3.73 1.28 16.04
C LEU A 29 -4.70 0.56 16.99
N CYS A 30 -4.79 -0.77 16.88
CA CYS A 30 -5.57 -1.60 17.78
C CYS A 30 -4.96 -1.64 19.18
N SER A 31 -3.64 -1.55 19.35
CA SER A 31 -3.03 -1.47 20.69
C SER A 31 -3.30 -0.15 21.40
N LEU A 32 -3.42 0.98 20.70
CA LEU A 32 -3.90 2.22 21.31
C LEU A 32 -5.40 2.15 21.64
N ALA A 33 -6.24 1.60 20.76
CA ALA A 33 -7.67 1.44 21.01
C ALA A 33 -7.96 0.45 22.16
N SER A 34 -7.24 -0.66 22.20
CA SER A 34 -7.33 -1.74 23.19
C SER A 34 -6.39 -1.53 24.37
N TYR A 35 -5.79 -0.34 24.51
CA TYR A 35 -4.82 -0.04 25.56
C TYR A 35 -5.34 -0.38 26.98
N PRO A 36 -6.58 -0.02 27.37
CA PRO A 36 -7.11 -0.38 28.68
C PRO A 36 -7.26 -1.89 28.88
N ALA A 37 -7.71 -2.61 27.84
CA ALA A 37 -7.87 -4.06 27.89
C ALA A 37 -6.52 -4.79 28.02
N LEU A 38 -5.48 -4.29 27.32
CA LEU A 38 -4.12 -4.82 27.44
C LEU A 38 -3.52 -4.54 28.82
N ALA A 39 -3.70 -3.33 29.35
CA ALA A 39 -3.24 -2.96 30.69
C ALA A 39 -3.92 -3.82 31.77
N GLN A 40 -5.24 -3.98 31.67
CA GLN A 40 -6.01 -4.85 32.56
C GLN A 40 -5.55 -6.31 32.47
N HIS A 41 -5.40 -6.86 31.26
CA HIS A 41 -4.95 -8.24 31.08
C HIS A 41 -3.55 -8.47 31.67
N PHE A 42 -2.62 -7.54 31.48
CA PHE A 42 -1.27 -7.65 32.06
C PHE A 42 -1.28 -7.51 33.59
N ARG A 43 -2.18 -6.71 34.16
CA ARG A 43 -2.38 -6.61 35.61
C ARG A 43 -2.88 -7.93 36.17
N GLU A 44 -4.00 -8.44 35.65
CA GLU A 44 -4.61 -9.71 36.06
C GLU A 44 -3.62 -10.88 35.91
N ALA A 45 -2.93 -10.97 34.77
CA ALA A 45 -1.93 -12.01 34.52
C ALA A 45 -0.68 -11.91 35.42
N SER A 46 -0.39 -10.74 35.99
CA SER A 46 0.74 -10.55 36.90
C SER A 46 0.38 -10.90 38.36
N GLU A 47 -0.90 -10.80 38.71
CA GLU A 47 -1.45 -11.08 40.05
C GLU A 47 -1.99 -12.51 40.16
N ASP A 48 -2.14 -13.22 39.04
CA ASP A 48 -2.63 -14.60 38.96
C ASP A 48 -1.65 -15.61 39.59
N ASP A 49 -1.91 -16.00 40.84
CA ASP A 49 -1.13 -16.97 41.61
C ASP A 49 -1.12 -18.39 41.02
N THR A 50 -1.98 -18.69 40.03
CA THR A 50 -1.96 -19.98 39.33
C THR A 50 -0.85 -20.07 38.29
N ARG A 51 -0.24 -18.94 37.92
CA ARG A 51 0.84 -18.86 36.92
C ARG A 51 2.23 -18.98 37.53
N ASP A 52 3.17 -19.43 36.70
CA ASP A 52 4.57 -19.51 37.11
C ASP A 52 5.11 -18.12 37.48
N SER A 53 5.98 -18.11 38.49
CA SER A 53 6.67 -16.91 38.98
C SER A 53 7.39 -16.15 37.86
N ARG A 54 7.93 -16.86 36.86
CA ARG A 54 8.61 -16.26 35.71
C ARG A 54 7.64 -15.59 34.74
N GLU A 55 6.47 -16.16 34.53
CA GLU A 55 5.43 -15.57 33.67
C GLU A 55 4.85 -14.31 34.31
N ARG A 56 4.54 -14.35 35.61
CA ARG A 56 4.09 -13.17 36.36
C ARG A 56 5.09 -12.03 36.30
N ALA A 57 6.39 -12.33 36.46
CA ALA A 57 7.45 -11.33 36.32
C ALA A 57 7.53 -10.75 34.90
N GLN A 58 7.27 -11.54 33.86
CA GLN A 58 7.21 -11.06 32.48
C GLN A 58 6.03 -10.11 32.26
N PHE A 59 4.82 -10.47 32.70
CA PHE A 59 3.63 -9.61 32.58
C PHE A 59 3.78 -8.30 33.35
N LYS A 60 4.37 -8.36 34.55
CA LYS A 60 4.72 -7.15 35.31
C LYS A 60 5.73 -6.26 34.58
N GLY A 61 6.72 -6.86 33.92
CA GLY A 61 7.68 -6.14 33.07
C GLY A 61 7.04 -5.52 31.83
N LEU A 62 6.09 -6.22 31.19
CA LEU A 62 5.34 -5.72 30.04
C LEU A 62 4.42 -4.56 30.42
N LEU A 63 3.69 -4.68 31.53
CA LEU A 63 2.87 -3.60 32.08
C LEU A 63 3.72 -2.35 32.39
N SER A 64 4.88 -2.54 33.01
CA SER A 64 5.81 -1.43 33.27
C SER A 64 6.34 -0.76 32.00
N LYS A 65 6.47 -1.48 30.88
CA LYS A 65 6.85 -0.91 29.59
C LYS A 65 5.69 -0.21 28.91
N LEU A 66 4.48 -0.76 29.00
CA LEU A 66 3.26 -0.20 28.44
C LEU A 66 2.94 1.16 29.07
N CYS A 67 3.02 1.26 30.40
CA CYS A 67 2.81 2.50 31.16
C CYS A 67 4.00 3.49 31.09
N SER A 68 5.00 3.26 30.24
CA SER A 68 6.14 4.17 30.09
C SER A 68 5.80 5.32 29.14
N ILE A 69 5.99 6.56 29.59
CA ILE A 69 5.72 7.77 28.76
C ILE A 69 6.51 7.72 27.45
N ASN A 70 7.77 7.32 27.51
CA ASN A 70 8.65 7.21 26.34
C ASN A 70 8.15 6.17 25.33
N PHE A 71 7.57 5.08 25.84
CA PHE A 71 6.95 4.06 25.00
C PHE A 71 5.65 4.59 24.37
N LEU A 72 4.80 5.26 25.15
CA LEU A 72 3.55 5.86 24.66
C LEU A 72 3.81 6.88 23.56
N LYS A 73 4.77 7.80 23.74
CA LYS A 73 5.18 8.78 22.72
C LYS A 73 5.70 8.13 21.44
N SER A 74 6.51 7.09 21.59
CA SER A 74 7.03 6.32 20.44
C SER A 74 5.91 5.58 19.70
N LEU A 75 4.97 4.98 20.44
CA LEU A 75 3.81 4.29 19.89
C LEU A 75 2.85 5.26 19.18
N ALA A 76 2.61 6.43 19.77
CA ALA A 76 1.79 7.49 19.21
C ALA A 76 2.37 8.02 17.89
N LEU A 77 3.67 8.31 17.84
CA LEU A 77 4.34 8.70 16.61
C LEU A 77 4.21 7.64 15.51
N MET A 78 4.40 6.36 15.86
CA MET A 78 4.19 5.27 14.90
C MET A 78 2.73 5.23 14.44
N ALA A 79 1.75 5.37 15.34
CA ALA A 79 0.34 5.35 14.98
C ALA A 79 -0.04 6.49 14.02
N ASP A 80 0.49 7.70 14.20
CA ASP A 80 0.26 8.82 13.29
C ASP A 80 0.81 8.53 11.88
N VAL A 81 2.06 8.06 11.79
CA VAL A 81 2.70 7.70 10.51
C VAL A 81 1.95 6.54 9.83
N LEU A 82 1.60 5.51 10.58
CA LEU A 82 0.85 4.36 10.07
C LEU A 82 -0.55 4.76 9.60
N THR A 83 -1.21 5.71 10.26
CA THR A 83 -2.51 6.23 9.82
C THR A 83 -2.41 6.91 8.45
N GLU A 84 -1.39 7.74 8.22
CA GLU A 84 -1.18 8.35 6.91
C GLU A 84 -0.85 7.32 5.83
N LEU A 85 -0.05 6.31 6.13
CA LEU A 85 0.22 5.20 5.21
C LEU A 85 -1.03 4.39 4.89
N LYS A 86 -1.93 4.21 5.86
CA LYS A 86 -3.21 3.50 5.69
C LYS A 86 -4.08 4.24 4.68
N ASN A 87 -4.27 5.54 4.93
CA ASN A 87 -5.08 6.39 4.09
C ASN A 87 -4.53 6.44 2.65
N LEU A 88 -3.20 6.56 2.49
CA LEU A 88 -2.55 6.49 1.20
C LEU A 88 -2.84 5.16 0.49
N SER A 89 -2.67 4.03 1.18
CA SER A 89 -2.93 2.71 0.63
C SER A 89 -4.38 2.58 0.15
N GLU A 90 -5.36 2.97 0.96
CA GLU A 90 -6.78 2.91 0.60
C GLU A 90 -7.10 3.74 -0.65
N ILE A 91 -6.52 4.94 -0.77
CA ILE A 91 -6.70 5.81 -1.95
C ILE A 91 -6.09 5.17 -3.20
N LEU A 92 -4.89 4.60 -3.09
CA LEU A 92 -4.20 3.94 -4.21
C LEU A 92 -4.88 2.63 -4.66
N GLN A 93 -5.68 2.02 -3.79
CA GLN A 93 -6.44 0.80 -4.11
C GLN A 93 -7.66 1.06 -5.00
N ASN A 94 -8.04 2.33 -5.21
CA ASN A 94 -9.15 2.71 -6.08
C ASN A 94 -8.84 2.37 -7.54
N ARG A 95 -9.76 1.64 -8.19
CA ARG A 95 -9.62 1.17 -9.58
C ARG A 95 -9.58 2.29 -10.63
N LYS A 96 -10.02 3.50 -10.28
CA LYS A 96 -10.07 4.66 -11.18
C LYS A 96 -8.83 5.56 -11.09
N THR A 97 -7.88 5.25 -10.22
CA THR A 97 -6.70 6.08 -10.01
C THR A 97 -5.70 5.87 -11.14
N THR A 98 -5.47 6.90 -11.95
CA THR A 98 -4.41 6.93 -12.96
C THR A 98 -3.02 7.02 -12.33
N LEU A 99 -1.98 6.58 -13.05
CA LEU A 99 -0.60 6.64 -12.57
C LEU A 99 -0.12 8.08 -12.22
N PRO A 100 -0.40 9.13 -13.02
CA PRO A 100 -0.02 10.50 -12.66
C PRO A 100 -0.73 11.00 -11.40
N LYS A 101 -2.02 10.68 -11.25
CA LYS A 101 -2.77 11.05 -10.04
C LYS A 101 -2.23 10.33 -8.81
N ALA A 102 -1.89 9.05 -8.93
CA ALA A 102 -1.21 8.31 -7.88
C ALA A 102 0.12 8.96 -7.49
N HIS A 103 0.93 9.38 -8.46
CA HIS A 103 2.20 10.07 -8.22
C HIS A 103 2.03 11.36 -7.39
N GLU A 104 1.04 12.19 -7.74
CA GLU A 104 0.70 13.41 -7.02
C GLU A 104 0.29 13.12 -5.56
N ILE A 105 -0.57 12.12 -5.37
CA ILE A 105 -1.06 11.71 -4.05
C ILE A 105 0.11 11.17 -3.21
N MET A 106 0.94 10.28 -3.76
CA MET A 106 2.12 9.75 -3.07
C MET A 106 3.08 10.86 -2.65
N THR A 107 3.37 11.82 -3.53
CA THR A 107 4.23 12.97 -3.22
C THR A 107 3.64 13.83 -2.10
N THR A 108 2.33 14.04 -2.12
CA THR A 108 1.61 14.81 -1.09
C THR A 108 1.70 14.11 0.27
N TYR A 109 1.48 12.80 0.32
CA TYR A 109 1.55 12.03 1.56
C TYR A 109 2.98 11.92 2.12
N VAL A 110 4.00 11.85 1.27
CA VAL A 110 5.40 11.93 1.71
C VAL A 110 5.66 13.27 2.41
N LYS A 111 5.25 14.39 1.81
CA LYS A 111 5.37 15.72 2.43
C LYS A 111 4.58 15.82 3.73
N ARG A 112 3.41 15.18 3.80
CA ARG A 112 2.57 15.14 5.01
C ARG A 112 3.27 14.38 6.14
N ILE A 113 3.87 13.23 5.87
CA ILE A 113 4.65 12.47 6.87
C ILE A 113 5.88 13.28 7.32
N GLU A 114 6.59 13.92 6.40
CA GLU A 114 7.72 14.81 6.73
C GLU A 114 7.30 15.98 7.63
N SER A 115 6.05 16.45 7.50
CA SER A 115 5.51 17.55 8.30
C SER A 115 5.35 17.21 9.79
N PHE A 116 5.33 15.93 10.16
CA PHE A 116 5.26 15.50 11.57
C PHE A 116 6.44 15.96 12.42
N ASN A 117 7.57 16.35 11.80
CA ASN A 117 8.68 16.97 12.50
C ASN A 117 8.36 18.39 13.03
N ARG A 118 7.38 19.06 12.44
CA ARG A 118 6.97 20.43 12.81
C ARG A 118 5.59 20.48 13.45
N TYR A 119 4.69 19.64 12.95
CA TYR A 119 3.30 19.58 13.36
C TYR A 119 2.99 18.16 13.82
N PRO A 120 2.97 17.87 15.14
CA PRO A 120 2.71 16.51 15.62
C PRO A 120 1.32 16.04 15.19
N GLY A 121 1.19 14.74 14.92
CA GLY A 121 -0.10 14.13 14.63
C GLY A 121 -1.00 14.04 15.86
N GLN A 122 -2.25 13.64 15.65
CA GLN A 122 -3.26 13.62 16.72
C GLN A 122 -2.83 12.71 17.86
N HIS A 123 -2.30 11.52 17.58
CA HIS A 123 -1.89 10.59 18.62
C HIS A 123 -0.68 11.10 19.40
N ALA A 124 0.27 11.77 18.73
CA ALA A 124 1.41 12.40 19.40
C ALA A 124 0.97 13.56 20.32
N VAL A 125 -0.06 14.32 19.93
CA VAL A 125 -0.68 15.35 20.80
C VAL A 125 -1.34 14.69 22.00
N ASP A 126 -2.15 13.65 21.81
CA ASP A 126 -2.81 12.92 22.90
C ASP A 126 -1.78 12.35 23.89
N ALA A 127 -0.65 11.81 23.40
CA ALA A 127 0.44 11.30 24.22
C ALA A 127 1.18 12.40 24.99
N SER A 128 1.25 13.62 24.45
CA SER A 128 1.85 14.77 25.13
C SER A 128 0.95 15.29 26.25
N GLN A 129 -0.38 15.33 26.02
CA GLN A 129 -1.35 15.65 27.07
C GLN A 129 -1.35 14.60 28.20
N ALA A 130 -1.21 13.32 27.83
CA ALA A 130 -1.11 12.23 28.79
C ALA A 130 0.15 12.32 29.68
N GLU A 131 1.24 12.89 29.18
CA GLU A 131 2.43 13.17 29.98
C GLU A 131 2.18 14.27 31.02
N GLU A 132 1.44 15.33 30.67
CA GLU A 132 1.12 16.41 31.61
C GLU A 132 0.23 15.91 32.77
N VAL A 133 -0.72 15.04 32.47
CA VAL A 133 -1.65 14.46 33.46
C VAL A 133 -1.07 13.21 34.14
N MET A 134 0.04 12.66 33.61
CA MET A 134 0.64 11.38 34.03
C MET A 134 -0.37 10.21 34.01
N GLU A 135 -1.35 10.27 33.12
CA GLU A 135 -2.41 9.29 32.99
C GLU A 135 -2.77 9.12 31.51
N PHE A 136 -2.92 7.88 31.06
CA PHE A 136 -3.46 7.59 29.73
C PHE A 136 -4.56 6.55 29.82
N LYS A 137 -5.78 6.95 29.45
CA LYS A 137 -6.96 6.07 29.41
C LYS A 137 -7.22 5.30 30.71
N GLY A 138 -7.10 5.96 31.87
CA GLY A 138 -7.34 5.36 33.19
C GLY A 138 -6.13 4.66 33.81
N GLU A 139 -4.95 4.73 33.18
CA GLU A 139 -3.73 4.09 33.65
C GLU A 139 -2.64 5.10 33.99
N GLU A 140 -2.08 5.01 35.20
CA GLU A 140 -0.98 5.86 35.65
C GLU A 140 0.30 5.59 34.85
N LEU A 141 0.85 6.66 34.29
CA LEU A 141 2.10 6.61 33.54
C LEU A 141 3.31 6.75 34.46
N ARG A 142 4.43 6.19 34.02
CA ARG A 142 5.71 6.24 34.72
C ARG A 142 6.81 6.72 33.79
N VAL A 143 7.79 7.43 34.35
CA VAL A 143 9.04 7.76 33.64
C VAL A 143 9.87 6.48 33.54
N GLY A 144 9.63 5.69 32.51
CA GLY A 144 10.34 4.44 32.24
C GLY A 144 11.66 4.65 31.51
N ARG A 145 12.57 3.67 31.62
CA ARG A 145 13.85 3.63 30.86
C ARG A 145 13.69 3.15 29.41
N SER A 146 12.47 3.16 28.85
CA SER A 146 12.25 2.69 27.49
C SER A 146 13.02 3.58 26.51
N PRO A 147 13.68 2.98 25.49
CA PRO A 147 14.36 3.76 24.46
C PRO A 147 13.35 4.66 23.75
N ILE A 148 13.71 5.93 23.60
CA ILE A 148 12.92 6.91 22.85
C ILE A 148 13.29 6.77 21.39
N ILE A 149 12.29 6.66 20.51
CA ILE A 149 12.52 6.77 19.07
C ILE A 149 12.86 8.22 18.75
N ASP A 150 14.02 8.45 18.11
CA ASP A 150 14.31 9.74 17.49
C ASP A 150 13.28 10.00 16.40
N SER A 151 12.37 10.94 16.66
CA SER A 151 11.24 11.22 15.78
C SER A 151 11.72 11.71 14.41
N ALA A 152 12.76 12.55 14.37
CA ALA A 152 13.29 13.09 13.14
C ALA A 152 13.97 12.01 12.30
N GLN A 153 14.76 11.14 12.93
CA GLN A 153 15.40 10.01 12.26
C GLN A 153 14.35 9.02 11.73
N PHE A 154 13.32 8.70 12.53
CA PHE A 154 12.26 7.78 12.14
C PHE A 154 11.44 8.30 10.96
N ILE A 155 10.94 9.54 11.05
CA ILE A 155 10.16 10.18 9.99
C ILE A 155 10.97 10.24 8.69
N ARG A 156 12.23 10.65 8.77
CA ARG A 156 13.13 10.70 7.61
C ARG A 156 13.33 9.31 7.01
N ALA A 157 13.58 8.30 7.83
CA ALA A 157 13.77 6.94 7.36
C ALA A 157 12.53 6.37 6.64
N VAL A 158 11.33 6.69 7.14
CA VAL A 158 10.07 6.30 6.50
C VAL A 158 9.87 7.04 5.18
N ALA A 159 10.04 8.36 5.17
CA ALA A 159 9.89 9.18 3.96
C ALA A 159 10.88 8.75 2.85
N ASP A 160 12.14 8.51 3.21
CA ASP A 160 13.16 8.03 2.28
C ASP A 160 12.81 6.63 1.76
N ASN A 161 12.35 5.71 2.62
CA ASN A 161 11.87 4.39 2.16
C ASN A 161 10.68 4.50 1.20
N MET A 162 9.74 5.40 1.44
CA MET A 162 8.63 5.64 0.52
C MET A 162 9.15 6.14 -0.83
N LYS A 163 10.06 7.11 -0.83
CA LYS A 163 10.62 7.65 -2.07
C LYS A 163 11.35 6.58 -2.89
N GLU A 164 12.14 5.75 -2.21
CA GLU A 164 12.88 4.66 -2.85
C GLU A 164 11.98 3.58 -3.44
N ARG A 165 10.82 3.31 -2.83
CA ARG A 165 9.95 2.18 -3.20
C ARG A 165 8.76 2.54 -4.08
N LEU A 166 8.28 3.79 -4.02
CA LEU A 166 7.07 4.21 -4.72
C LEU A 166 7.36 4.92 -6.05
N PHE A 167 8.54 5.55 -6.21
CA PHE A 167 8.92 6.28 -7.43
C PHE A 167 9.89 5.47 -8.31
N THR A 168 9.53 4.23 -8.62
CA THR A 168 10.36 3.32 -9.41
C THR A 168 9.50 2.33 -10.20
N THR A 169 10.01 1.83 -11.33
CA THR A 169 9.32 0.88 -12.22
C THR A 169 9.41 -0.59 -11.77
N THR A 170 10.04 -0.91 -10.63
CA THR A 170 10.16 -2.31 -10.16
C THR A 170 10.29 -2.42 -8.64
N ALA A 171 9.69 -3.46 -8.05
CA ALA A 171 9.59 -3.68 -6.61
C ALA A 171 10.86 -4.18 -5.86
N ASN A 172 12.03 -4.34 -6.53
CA ASN A 172 13.21 -5.00 -5.94
C ASN A 172 14.43 -4.08 -5.78
N ARG A 173 15.19 -4.31 -4.70
CA ARG A 173 16.56 -3.80 -4.49
C ARG A 173 17.48 -4.35 -5.59
N ALA A 174 17.66 -3.60 -6.67
CA ALA A 174 18.72 -3.88 -7.64
C ALA A 174 20.01 -3.18 -7.24
N GLN A 175 21.11 -3.53 -7.93
CA GLN A 175 22.37 -2.80 -7.84
C GLN A 175 22.15 -1.30 -8.07
N ALA A 176 22.93 -0.45 -7.40
CA ALA A 176 22.71 1.00 -7.35
C ALA A 176 22.62 1.66 -8.75
N SER A 177 23.43 1.22 -9.72
CA SER A 177 23.39 1.72 -11.10
C SER A 177 22.06 1.39 -11.81
N VAL A 178 21.53 0.20 -11.58
CA VAL A 178 20.26 -0.25 -12.15
C VAL A 178 19.08 0.43 -11.45
N ALA A 179 19.20 0.73 -10.15
CA ALA A 179 18.19 1.47 -9.40
C ALA A 179 18.06 2.94 -9.86
N ALA A 180 19.18 3.62 -10.14
CA ALA A 180 19.18 4.98 -10.67
C ALA A 180 18.46 5.07 -12.03
N ASN A 181 18.82 4.18 -12.96
CA ASN A 181 18.20 4.12 -14.28
C ASN A 181 16.67 3.87 -14.22
N ARG A 182 16.20 3.09 -13.23
CA ARG A 182 14.76 2.83 -13.03
C ARG A 182 13.97 4.03 -12.53
N LYS A 183 14.57 4.84 -11.64
CA LYS A 183 13.95 6.09 -11.18
C LYS A 183 13.87 7.10 -12.31
N GLU A 184 14.92 7.21 -13.11
CA GLU A 184 14.92 8.04 -14.31
C GLU A 184 13.86 7.58 -15.31
N ALA A 185 13.73 6.28 -15.55
CA ALA A 185 12.67 5.72 -16.39
C ALA A 185 11.27 6.02 -15.84
N TYR A 186 11.06 5.89 -14.52
CA TYR A 186 9.79 6.25 -13.89
C TYR A 186 9.47 7.74 -14.04
N ASN A 187 10.43 8.62 -13.75
CA ASN A 187 10.25 10.07 -13.89
C ASN A 187 9.99 10.46 -15.35
N SER A 188 10.70 9.83 -16.29
CA SER A 188 10.46 10.00 -17.72
C SER A 188 9.02 9.61 -18.09
N LEU A 189 8.54 8.46 -17.61
CA LEU A 189 7.16 8.01 -17.86
C LEU A 189 6.13 8.98 -17.27
N ILE A 190 6.33 9.46 -16.04
CA ILE A 190 5.43 10.44 -15.42
C ILE A 190 5.42 11.76 -16.21
N ASN A 191 6.58 12.24 -16.65
CA ASN A 191 6.68 13.43 -17.48
C ASN A 191 5.98 13.24 -18.85
N GLN A 192 6.14 12.06 -19.45
CA GLN A 192 5.45 11.72 -20.70
C GLN A 192 3.93 11.71 -20.55
N MET A 193 3.43 11.18 -19.43
CA MET A 193 1.99 11.21 -19.13
C MET A 193 1.50 12.62 -18.77
N ALA A 194 2.34 13.45 -18.16
CA ALA A 194 1.98 14.82 -17.78
C ALA A 194 1.66 15.70 -18.99
N VAL A 195 2.29 15.42 -20.14
CA VAL A 195 2.01 16.08 -21.44
C VAL A 195 0.59 15.79 -21.94
N LEU A 196 -0.07 14.74 -21.47
CA LEU A 196 -1.46 14.48 -21.86
C LEU A 196 -2.46 15.40 -21.14
N ASN A 197 -2.04 16.10 -20.08
CA ASN A 197 -2.87 17.09 -19.40
C ASN A 197 -2.70 18.48 -20.04
N PRO A 198 -3.79 19.10 -20.55
CA PRO A 198 -3.76 20.45 -21.11
C PRO A 198 -3.21 21.53 -20.17
N ASP A 199 -3.38 21.38 -18.86
CA ASP A 199 -2.90 22.36 -17.87
C ASP A 199 -1.37 22.50 -17.83
N ASN A 200 -0.65 21.49 -18.35
CA ASN A 200 0.81 21.45 -18.33
C ASN A 200 1.43 21.96 -19.65
N TRP A 201 0.63 22.44 -20.59
CA TRP A 201 1.11 22.79 -21.92
C TRP A 201 1.78 24.16 -21.97
N ASP A 202 2.94 24.20 -22.62
CA ASP A 202 3.49 25.44 -23.15
C ASP A 202 2.68 25.85 -24.39
N HIS A 203 1.77 26.81 -24.21
CA HIS A 203 0.90 27.33 -25.28
C HIS A 203 1.67 28.05 -26.39
N ASP A 204 2.90 28.51 -26.11
CA ASP A 204 3.74 29.22 -27.08
C ASP A 204 4.52 28.25 -27.98
N ASN A 205 4.61 26.97 -27.61
CA ASN A 205 5.35 25.95 -28.36
C ASN A 205 4.40 24.95 -29.07
N PRO A 206 4.22 25.08 -30.41
CA PRO A 206 3.37 24.17 -31.19
C PRO A 206 3.79 22.71 -31.12
N ARG A 207 5.08 22.43 -30.89
CA ARG A 207 5.65 21.07 -30.83
C ARG A 207 5.81 20.53 -29.41
N PHE A 208 5.37 21.28 -28.39
CA PHE A 208 5.40 20.82 -27.01
C PHE A 208 4.69 19.47 -26.88
N GLY A 209 5.39 18.47 -26.34
CA GLY A 209 4.85 17.14 -26.08
C GLY A 209 5.02 16.11 -27.19
N ASP A 210 5.50 16.50 -28.38
CA ASP A 210 5.60 15.58 -29.52
C ASP A 210 6.56 14.41 -29.27
N ASN A 211 7.70 14.68 -28.63
CA ASN A 211 8.69 13.65 -28.35
C ASN A 211 8.22 12.72 -27.22
N GLU A 212 7.55 13.28 -26.23
CA GLU A 212 7.00 12.59 -25.09
C GLU A 212 5.89 11.63 -25.52
N VAL A 213 4.98 12.07 -26.39
CA VAL A 213 3.91 11.22 -26.96
C VAL A 213 4.52 10.09 -27.79
N ARG A 214 5.55 10.37 -28.60
CA ARG A 214 6.25 9.31 -29.36
C ARG A 214 6.87 8.27 -28.44
N ALA A 215 7.60 8.70 -27.41
CA ALA A 215 8.21 7.80 -26.44
C ALA A 215 7.15 6.98 -25.68
N LEU A 216 6.01 7.59 -25.35
CA LEU A 216 4.89 6.89 -24.70
C LEU A 216 4.26 5.83 -25.61
N CYS A 217 4.14 6.11 -26.92
CA CYS A 217 3.70 5.14 -27.90
C CYS A 217 4.63 3.93 -28.00
N ASP A 218 5.96 4.16 -27.93
CA ASP A 218 6.95 3.08 -27.94
C ASP A 218 6.82 2.20 -26.70
N VAL A 219 6.61 2.81 -25.52
CA VAL A 219 6.43 2.09 -24.24
C VAL A 219 5.12 1.30 -24.21
N LEU A 220 4.03 1.86 -24.73
CA LEU A 220 2.69 1.26 -24.69
C LEU A 220 2.37 0.40 -25.92
N HIS A 221 3.31 0.31 -26.88
CA HIS A 221 3.13 -0.37 -28.16
C HIS A 221 1.87 0.09 -28.93
N VAL A 222 1.66 1.41 -29.00
CA VAL A 222 0.56 2.05 -29.74
C VAL A 222 1.09 2.64 -31.05
N ASN A 223 0.24 2.72 -32.09
CA ASN A 223 0.62 3.31 -33.37
C ASN A 223 1.01 4.79 -33.21
N GLN A 224 2.30 5.07 -33.37
CA GLN A 224 2.91 6.38 -33.21
C GLN A 224 2.35 7.43 -34.17
N GLN A 225 2.01 7.03 -35.40
CA GLN A 225 1.54 7.94 -36.44
C GLN A 225 0.10 8.39 -36.15
N GLU A 226 -0.78 7.43 -35.80
CA GLU A 226 -2.15 7.73 -35.35
C GLU A 226 -2.16 8.61 -34.10
N ALA A 227 -1.32 8.26 -33.12
CA ALA A 227 -1.24 9.00 -31.86
C ALA A 227 -0.73 10.43 -32.04
N HIS A 228 0.28 10.65 -32.90
CA HIS A 228 0.81 11.99 -33.17
C HIS A 228 -0.21 12.89 -33.89
N LEU A 229 -0.92 12.36 -34.90
CA LEU A 229 -2.00 13.09 -35.57
C LEU A 229 -3.12 13.43 -34.58
N GLY A 230 -3.53 12.45 -33.76
CA GLY A 230 -4.53 12.66 -32.72
C GLY A 230 -4.10 13.68 -31.67
N PHE A 231 -2.83 13.68 -31.24
CA PHE A 231 -2.32 14.64 -30.28
C PHE A 231 -2.27 16.07 -30.84
N THR A 232 -1.91 16.21 -32.12
CA THR A 232 -1.90 17.53 -32.80
C THR A 232 -3.31 18.13 -32.85
N GLU A 233 -4.31 17.32 -33.19
CA GLU A 233 -5.72 17.74 -33.20
C GLU A 233 -6.25 18.01 -31.78
N TYR A 234 -5.86 17.18 -30.80
CA TYR A 234 -6.19 17.39 -29.40
C TYR A 234 -5.66 18.74 -28.88
N LYS A 235 -4.40 19.06 -29.19
CA LYS A 235 -3.80 20.38 -28.89
C LYS A 235 -4.51 21.52 -29.58
N ALA A 236 -4.83 21.39 -30.87
CA ALA A 236 -5.56 22.40 -31.62
C ALA A 236 -6.95 22.69 -31.02
N SER A 237 -7.58 21.70 -30.39
CA SER A 237 -8.86 21.87 -29.67
C SER A 237 -8.72 22.48 -28.26
N GLY A 238 -7.50 22.79 -27.81
CA GLY A 238 -7.21 23.21 -26.44
C GLY A 238 -7.52 22.13 -25.40
N GLY A 239 -7.40 20.85 -25.79
CA GLY A 239 -7.67 19.73 -24.91
C GLY A 239 -9.15 19.38 -24.69
N ARG A 240 -10.07 20.02 -25.43
CA ARG A 240 -11.53 19.86 -25.25
C ARG A 240 -12.10 18.64 -25.95
N ASN A 241 -11.56 18.30 -27.13
CA ASN A 241 -12.10 17.24 -27.97
C ASN A 241 -11.05 16.14 -28.14
N ILE A 242 -11.34 14.93 -27.64
CA ILE A 242 -10.45 13.77 -27.77
C ILE A 242 -10.67 13.10 -29.15
N PRO A 243 -9.69 13.14 -30.07
CA PRO A 243 -9.82 12.51 -31.38
C PRO A 243 -9.83 10.99 -31.29
N ASN A 244 -10.48 10.32 -32.24
CA ASN A 244 -10.58 8.86 -32.26
C ASN A 244 -9.20 8.17 -32.29
N GLN A 245 -8.24 8.77 -32.98
CA GLN A 245 -6.87 8.32 -33.12
C GLN A 245 -6.11 8.37 -31.78
N MET A 246 -6.50 9.27 -30.87
CA MET A 246 -5.88 9.43 -29.55
C MET A 246 -6.50 8.52 -28.48
N LYS A 247 -7.73 8.04 -28.69
CA LYS A 247 -8.44 7.18 -27.71
C LYS A 247 -7.66 5.94 -27.32
N LYS A 248 -6.99 5.28 -28.27
CA LYS A 248 -6.17 4.08 -28.00
C LYS A 248 -5.03 4.39 -27.03
N LEU A 249 -4.36 5.53 -27.21
CA LEU A 249 -3.27 5.96 -26.34
C LEU A 249 -3.78 6.27 -24.93
N LEU A 250 -4.85 7.06 -24.83
CA LEU A 250 -5.46 7.43 -23.54
C LEU A 250 -5.96 6.19 -22.79
N MET A 251 -6.65 5.27 -23.48
CA MET A 251 -7.08 4.01 -22.89
C MET A 251 -5.89 3.18 -22.40
N ALA A 252 -4.80 3.10 -23.17
CA ALA A 252 -3.61 2.36 -22.74
C ALA A 252 -2.99 2.98 -21.47
N VAL A 253 -2.90 4.31 -21.39
CA VAL A 253 -2.42 5.02 -20.19
C VAL A 253 -3.33 4.78 -19.00
N ASP A 254 -4.65 4.90 -19.18
CA ASP A 254 -5.64 4.71 -18.12
C ASP A 254 -5.72 3.27 -17.60
N THR A 255 -5.29 2.28 -18.40
CA THR A 255 -5.24 0.88 -17.96
C THR A 255 -4.06 0.55 -17.06
N LEU A 256 -3.06 1.44 -16.95
CA LEU A 256 -1.92 1.23 -16.06
C LEU A 256 -2.33 1.45 -14.61
N SER A 257 -2.51 0.35 -13.88
CA SER A 257 -2.81 0.38 -12.46
C SER A 257 -1.58 0.81 -11.64
N PRO A 258 -1.68 1.83 -10.77
CA PRO A 258 -0.60 2.23 -9.87
C PRO A 258 -0.42 1.25 -8.69
N SER A 259 -1.34 0.30 -8.50
CA SER A 259 -1.35 -0.64 -7.38
C SER A 259 -1.55 -2.09 -7.82
N ASN A 260 -0.94 -3.02 -7.09
CA ASN A 260 -1.12 -4.46 -7.23
C ASN A 260 -2.34 -4.99 -6.44
N ALA A 261 -3.10 -4.13 -5.75
CA ALA A 261 -4.18 -4.57 -4.87
C ALA A 261 -5.29 -5.36 -5.58
N ALA A 262 -5.52 -5.12 -6.87
CA ALA A 262 -6.42 -5.95 -7.66
C ALA A 262 -5.93 -7.40 -7.77
N CYS A 263 -4.62 -7.59 -7.97
CA CYS A 263 -3.99 -8.91 -7.99
C CYS A 263 -4.04 -9.57 -6.61
N GLU A 264 -3.76 -8.84 -5.53
CA GLU A 264 -3.83 -9.36 -4.16
C GLU A 264 -5.24 -9.86 -3.80
N ARG A 265 -6.29 -9.08 -4.13
CA ARG A 265 -7.69 -9.54 -4.00
C ARG A 265 -7.97 -10.79 -4.83
N GLY A 266 -7.40 -10.89 -6.03
CA GLY A 266 -7.48 -12.09 -6.87
C GLY A 266 -6.84 -13.31 -6.19
N PHE A 267 -5.68 -13.15 -5.57
CA PHE A 267 -5.03 -14.24 -4.81
C PHE A 267 -5.82 -14.62 -3.56
N SER A 268 -6.38 -13.66 -2.81
CA SER A 268 -7.29 -13.97 -1.69
C SER A 268 -8.52 -14.76 -2.16
N THR A 269 -9.09 -14.38 -3.30
CA THR A 269 -10.20 -15.11 -3.93
C THR A 269 -9.77 -16.51 -4.35
N MET A 270 -8.54 -16.68 -4.83
CA MET A 270 -7.97 -17.98 -5.18
C MET A 270 -7.90 -18.91 -3.98
N ASN A 271 -7.57 -18.41 -2.79
CA ASN A 271 -7.54 -19.22 -1.57
C ASN A 271 -8.93 -19.78 -1.21
N ASN A 272 -10.00 -19.07 -1.55
CA ASN A 272 -11.37 -19.56 -1.37
C ASN A 272 -11.74 -20.62 -2.42
N ILE A 273 -11.16 -20.55 -3.62
CA ILE A 273 -11.40 -21.50 -4.72
C ILE A 273 -10.58 -22.77 -4.55
N ARG A 274 -9.30 -22.64 -4.18
CA ARG A 274 -8.36 -23.73 -3.90
C ARG A 274 -8.20 -23.88 -2.40
N THR A 275 -9.14 -24.60 -1.79
CA THR A 275 -9.05 -25.02 -0.39
C THR A 275 -8.28 -26.34 -0.28
N GLU A 276 -7.91 -26.72 0.94
CA GLU A 276 -7.25 -28.01 1.22
C GLU A 276 -8.07 -29.20 0.67
N TYR A 277 -9.40 -29.13 0.82
CA TYR A 277 -10.35 -30.13 0.29
C TYR A 277 -10.56 -30.04 -1.22
N ARG A 278 -10.30 -28.87 -1.85
CA ARG A 278 -10.47 -28.61 -3.29
C ARG A 278 -9.11 -28.37 -3.98
N SER A 279 -8.10 -29.15 -3.62
CA SER A 279 -6.72 -29.00 -4.10
C SER A 279 -6.48 -29.54 -5.52
N LYS A 280 -7.36 -30.42 -6.03
CA LYS A 280 -7.24 -31.12 -7.33
C LYS A 280 -7.81 -30.37 -8.54
N LEU A 281 -8.11 -29.08 -8.43
CA LEU A 281 -8.55 -28.30 -9.59
C LEU A 281 -7.42 -28.19 -10.63
N THR A 282 -7.76 -28.42 -11.89
CA THR A 282 -6.85 -28.12 -13.00
C THR A 282 -6.63 -26.60 -13.09
N THR A 283 -5.49 -26.19 -13.63
CA THR A 283 -5.16 -24.77 -13.84
C THR A 283 -6.24 -24.05 -14.63
N THR A 284 -6.78 -24.68 -15.68
CA THR A 284 -7.87 -24.13 -16.49
C THR A 284 -9.13 -23.87 -15.67
N ASN A 285 -9.53 -24.82 -14.83
CA ASN A 285 -10.72 -24.66 -14.00
C ASN A 285 -10.52 -23.61 -12.90
N ALA A 286 -9.33 -23.56 -12.29
CA ALA A 286 -8.99 -22.51 -11.34
C ALA A 286 -9.02 -21.12 -11.98
N ALA A 287 -8.46 -20.98 -13.19
CA ALA A 287 -8.47 -19.73 -13.96
C ALA A 287 -9.89 -19.31 -14.34
N ASN A 288 -10.74 -20.24 -14.81
CA ASN A 288 -12.13 -19.95 -15.14
C ASN A 288 -12.94 -19.49 -13.92
N LEU A 289 -12.76 -20.15 -12.77
CA LEU A 289 -13.44 -19.76 -11.53
C LEU A 289 -12.96 -18.40 -11.02
N LEU A 290 -11.65 -18.12 -11.11
CA LEU A 290 -11.10 -16.81 -10.78
C LEU A 290 -11.64 -15.71 -11.69
N PHE A 291 -11.76 -15.99 -12.99
CA PHE A 291 -12.34 -15.08 -13.95
C PHE A 291 -13.79 -14.77 -13.61
N ILE A 292 -14.63 -15.79 -13.39
CA ILE A 292 -16.03 -15.61 -12.97
C ILE A 292 -16.10 -14.81 -11.68
N SER A 293 -15.23 -15.07 -10.70
CA SER A 293 -15.25 -14.31 -9.44
C SER A 293 -14.78 -12.86 -9.60
N SER A 294 -13.94 -12.57 -10.60
CA SER A 294 -13.33 -11.25 -10.78
C SER A 294 -14.17 -10.33 -11.68
N VAL A 295 -14.80 -10.89 -12.72
CA VAL A 295 -15.53 -10.15 -13.75
C VAL A 295 -16.98 -10.59 -13.93
N GLY A 296 -17.40 -11.66 -13.24
CA GLY A 296 -18.78 -12.15 -13.33
C GLY A 296 -19.78 -11.18 -12.72
N PRO A 297 -21.06 -11.26 -13.14
CA PRO A 297 -22.11 -10.44 -12.57
C PRO A 297 -22.27 -10.78 -11.07
N PRO A 298 -22.71 -9.81 -10.25
CA PRO A 298 -23.11 -10.09 -8.87
C PRO A 298 -24.12 -11.25 -8.83
N CYS A 299 -24.07 -12.11 -7.82
CA CYS A 299 -24.97 -13.28 -7.73
C CYS A 299 -26.46 -12.92 -7.87
N ARG A 300 -26.85 -11.69 -7.49
CA ARG A 300 -28.24 -11.18 -7.62
C ARG A 300 -28.67 -10.93 -9.07
N GLN A 301 -27.73 -10.75 -9.99
CA GLN A 301 -27.95 -10.52 -11.42
C GLN A 301 -27.69 -11.78 -12.26
N TRP A 302 -27.28 -12.88 -11.61
CA TRP A 302 -27.08 -14.15 -12.27
C TRP A 302 -28.43 -14.85 -12.47
N ASP A 303 -28.79 -15.11 -13.73
CA ASP A 303 -29.96 -15.92 -14.08
C ASP A 303 -29.54 -17.39 -14.26
N PRO A 304 -29.90 -18.30 -13.33
CA PRO A 304 -29.54 -19.71 -13.45
C PRO A 304 -30.45 -20.48 -14.42
N LEU A 305 -31.63 -19.95 -14.79
CA LEU A 305 -32.66 -20.69 -15.53
C LEU A 305 -32.18 -21.28 -16.87
N PRO A 306 -31.42 -20.55 -17.72
CA PRO A 306 -30.93 -21.10 -18.98
C PRO A 306 -30.00 -22.30 -18.79
N TYR A 307 -29.17 -22.27 -17.75
CA TYR A 307 -28.18 -23.31 -17.46
C TYR A 307 -28.84 -24.55 -16.85
N VAL A 308 -29.77 -24.36 -15.91
CA VAL A 308 -30.51 -25.46 -15.27
C VAL A 308 -31.31 -26.24 -16.31
N LYS A 309 -31.94 -25.56 -17.28
CA LYS A 309 -32.65 -26.22 -18.40
C LYS A 309 -31.72 -27.05 -19.28
N THR A 310 -30.48 -26.61 -19.47
CA THR A 310 -29.48 -27.35 -20.27
C THR A 310 -29.01 -28.61 -19.53
N TRP A 311 -28.98 -28.60 -18.20
CA TRP A 311 -28.58 -29.75 -17.38
C TRP A 311 -29.71 -30.76 -17.16
N LEU A 312 -30.95 -30.27 -17.02
CA LEU A 312 -32.11 -31.10 -16.72
C LEU A 312 -32.80 -31.68 -17.94
N GLY A 313 -32.54 -31.17 -19.16
CA GLY A 313 -33.03 -31.72 -20.42
C GLY A 313 -34.55 -31.92 -20.45
#